data_AF-A0A6V8N898-F1
#
_entry.id   AF-A0A6V8N898-F1
#
_cell.length_a   1.000
_cell.length_b   1.000
_cell.length_c   1.000
_cell.angle_alpha   90.00
_cell.angle_beta   90.00
_cell.angle_gamma   90.00
#
_symmetry.space_group_name_H-M   'P 1'
#
loop_
_entity.id
_entity.type
_entity.pdbx_description
1 polymer ?
#
loop_
_entity_poly.entity_id
_entity_poly.type
_entity_poly.pdbx_seq_one_letter_code
_entity_poly.pdbx_strand_id
1 'polypeptide(L)'
;MKRIILLCLLLLVTPQLMGASDQYLDVTAPANKKQQIYLAPATTLSGPALPEVARELAELFLFDLNLAGPFSVAPAEAGSAGSDLVLKTAYGSSGGNLTIECRLFDPVLNRDVAAKRYTGSLKDLRRMGHAFSDEVLRVRTGQKGPFTGKIAYVSKVSGNKEVFVMDYDGFNTQRVTNNGAINLNPDFAPSGREIIYTSYKKGNPDLYRRELYTGVEARISARSGLNAMGSFSPDGNRIAVVLSKDGNSEIYLISREGKELARLTRTQAIDVSPAWSPDGNRIAFVSDRLGKPQVFVMNADGSDVKRLTTNGAYNVTPRWSPKGDRIAYARKDGNGFQIYAINPDGTQDTQLTNLGSNEHPRWSPDGRFIVFSSSRDGGEAIYVMRADGSAQSKVSRGKARDSHPTWSAAW
;
A
#
# COMPACT_ATOMS: atom_id res chain seq x y z
N MET A 1 -22.37 -56.72 62.87
CA MET A 1 -21.91 -57.30 61.57
C MET A 1 -21.70 -56.17 60.58
N LYS A 2 -20.49 -56.10 60.03
CA LYS A 2 -19.94 -54.99 59.23
C LYS A 2 -20.75 -54.76 57.94
N ARG A 3 -21.14 -53.52 57.64
CA ARG A 3 -21.58 -53.12 56.29
C ARG A 3 -20.57 -52.13 55.72
N ILE A 4 -19.99 -52.55 54.60
CA ILE A 4 -18.93 -51.87 53.84
C ILE A 4 -19.58 -50.73 53.05
N ILE A 5 -19.06 -49.51 53.21
CA ILE A 5 -19.41 -48.35 52.39
C ILE A 5 -18.57 -48.45 51.10
N LEU A 6 -19.22 -48.70 49.98
CA LEU A 6 -18.60 -48.70 48.65
C LEU A 6 -18.60 -47.26 48.13
N LEU A 7 -17.42 -46.63 48.10
CA LEU A 7 -17.21 -45.31 47.53
C LEU A 7 -17.03 -45.46 46.00
N CYS A 8 -18.05 -45.12 45.22
CA CYS A 8 -17.94 -45.03 43.76
C CYS A 8 -17.12 -43.79 43.39
N LEU A 9 -15.86 -43.99 42.99
CA LEU A 9 -15.02 -42.96 42.39
C LEU A 9 -15.44 -42.78 40.92
N LEU A 10 -16.20 -41.72 40.62
CA LEU A 10 -16.50 -41.33 39.24
C LEU A 10 -15.26 -40.63 38.65
N LEU A 11 -14.50 -41.34 37.82
CA LEU A 11 -13.47 -40.76 36.96
C LEU A 11 -14.17 -39.96 35.86
N LEU A 12 -14.30 -38.64 36.06
CA LEU A 12 -14.63 -37.70 35.00
C LEU A 12 -13.44 -37.63 34.03
N VAL A 13 -13.47 -38.47 32.99
CA VAL A 13 -12.63 -38.27 31.80
C VAL A 13 -13.21 -37.07 31.07
N THR A 14 -12.66 -35.89 31.33
CA THR A 14 -12.91 -34.73 30.48
C THR A 14 -12.32 -35.02 29.10
N PRO A 15 -13.09 -35.00 28.00
CA PRO A 15 -12.50 -35.02 26.68
C PRO A 15 -11.68 -33.74 26.54
N GLN A 16 -10.37 -33.86 26.40
CA GLN A 16 -9.55 -32.77 25.90
C GLN A 16 -10.08 -32.43 24.51
N LEU A 17 -10.81 -31.32 24.41
CA LEU A 17 -11.01 -30.62 23.15
C LEU A 17 -9.62 -30.20 22.67
N MET A 18 -8.95 -31.06 21.91
CA MET A 18 -7.94 -30.62 20.96
C MET A 18 -8.66 -29.85 19.86
N GLY A 19 -8.98 -28.59 20.14
CA GLY A 19 -9.14 -27.62 19.07
C GLY A 19 -7.80 -27.55 18.35
N ALA A 20 -7.79 -27.86 17.06
CA ALA A 20 -6.68 -27.53 16.20
C ALA A 20 -6.46 -26.02 16.34
N SER A 21 -5.43 -25.60 17.07
CA SER A 21 -5.04 -24.20 17.10
C SER A 21 -4.61 -23.86 15.69
N ASP A 22 -5.37 -23.03 14.97
CA ASP A 22 -4.87 -22.39 13.76
C ASP A 22 -3.64 -21.59 14.17
N GLN A 23 -2.45 -22.14 13.90
CA GLN A 23 -1.19 -21.48 14.20
C GLN A 23 -1.01 -20.32 13.22
N TYR A 24 -1.39 -19.12 13.66
CA TYR A 24 -1.11 -17.90 12.94
C TYR A 24 0.39 -17.61 12.97
N LEU A 25 0.95 -17.30 11.80
CA LEU A 25 2.33 -16.83 11.67
C LEU A 25 2.39 -15.39 12.17
N ASP A 26 3.18 -15.13 13.21
CA ASP A 26 3.55 -13.78 13.59
C ASP A 26 4.47 -13.18 12.51
N VAL A 27 4.01 -12.09 11.91
CA VAL A 27 4.69 -11.41 10.80
C VAL A 27 5.70 -10.37 11.31
N THR A 28 5.72 -10.08 12.61
CA THR A 28 6.61 -9.09 13.22
C THR A 28 7.85 -9.69 13.89
N ALA A 29 7.87 -11.02 14.09
CA ALA A 29 8.98 -11.73 14.71
C ALA A 29 10.20 -11.84 13.76
N PRO A 30 11.42 -11.38 14.15
CA PRO A 30 12.61 -11.36 13.29
C PRO A 30 13.21 -12.71 12.85
N ALA A 31 12.56 -13.84 13.10
CA ALA A 31 13.17 -15.17 12.91
C ALA A 31 12.19 -16.31 12.61
N ASN A 32 11.01 -16.04 12.02
CA ASN A 32 10.15 -17.14 11.60
C ASN A 32 10.71 -17.82 10.34
N LYS A 33 10.92 -19.14 10.42
CA LYS A 33 11.16 -19.98 9.25
C LYS A 33 10.03 -19.68 8.25
N LYS A 34 10.39 -19.17 7.07
CA LYS A 34 9.41 -18.92 6.01
C LYS A 34 8.72 -20.22 5.64
N GLN A 35 7.40 -20.18 5.56
CA GLN A 35 6.62 -21.31 5.12
C GLN A 35 6.87 -21.55 3.64
N GLN A 36 7.30 -22.76 3.29
CA GLN A 36 7.61 -23.15 1.92
C GLN A 36 6.33 -23.52 1.20
N ILE A 37 6.00 -22.79 0.13
CA ILE A 37 4.84 -23.06 -0.71
C ILE A 37 5.34 -23.52 -2.08
N TYR A 38 4.93 -24.72 -2.49
CA TYR A 38 5.14 -25.17 -3.86
C TYR A 38 3.96 -24.74 -4.74
N LEU A 39 4.24 -24.00 -5.81
CA LEU A 39 3.25 -23.66 -6.82
C LEU A 39 3.18 -24.78 -7.86
N ALA A 40 2.11 -25.57 -7.83
CA ALA A 40 1.90 -26.64 -8.78
C ALA A 40 1.54 -26.10 -10.19
N PRO A 41 1.84 -26.85 -11.27
CA PRO A 41 1.37 -26.52 -12.61
C PRO A 41 -0.14 -26.29 -12.64
N ALA A 42 -0.56 -25.21 -13.30
CA ALA A 42 -1.97 -24.92 -13.47
C ALA A 42 -2.64 -25.98 -14.36
N THR A 43 -3.84 -26.41 -13.97
CA THR A 43 -4.60 -27.43 -14.70
C THR A 43 -5.80 -26.83 -15.43
N THR A 44 -6.33 -27.53 -16.42
CA THR A 44 -7.52 -27.09 -17.16
C THR A 44 -8.78 -27.71 -16.54
N LEU A 45 -9.72 -26.87 -16.10
CA LEU A 45 -11.05 -27.28 -15.62
C LEU A 45 -11.96 -27.69 -16.78
N SER A 46 -12.01 -26.85 -17.82
CA SER A 46 -12.90 -27.00 -18.97
C SER A 46 -12.48 -26.07 -20.11
N GLY A 47 -12.79 -26.45 -21.35
CA GLY A 47 -12.45 -25.65 -22.54
C GLY A 47 -11.00 -25.85 -22.99
N PRO A 48 -10.53 -25.07 -23.99
CA PRO A 48 -9.16 -25.17 -24.46
C PRO A 48 -8.17 -24.77 -23.36
N ALA A 49 -6.98 -25.38 -23.37
CA ALA A 49 -5.88 -24.91 -22.55
C ALA A 49 -5.49 -23.49 -22.96
N LEU A 50 -5.23 -22.63 -21.98
CA LEU A 50 -4.86 -21.22 -22.14
C LEU A 50 -3.52 -21.01 -21.42
N PRO A 51 -2.38 -21.36 -22.06
CA PRO A 51 -1.06 -21.31 -21.43
C PRO A 51 -0.71 -19.91 -20.88
N GLU A 52 -1.23 -18.86 -21.49
CA GLU A 52 -1.08 -17.48 -21.04
C GLU A 52 -1.73 -17.24 -19.68
N VAL A 53 -2.88 -17.85 -19.39
CA VAL A 53 -3.56 -17.77 -18.09
C VAL A 53 -2.72 -18.47 -17.02
N ALA A 54 -2.20 -19.66 -17.34
CA ALA A 54 -1.33 -20.42 -16.44
C ALA A 54 -0.07 -19.63 -16.07
N ARG A 55 0.61 -19.07 -17.08
CA ARG A 55 1.82 -18.26 -16.89
C ARG A 55 1.55 -17.01 -16.05
N GLU A 56 0.46 -16.30 -16.36
CA GLU A 56 0.09 -15.06 -15.65
C GLU A 56 -0.20 -15.32 -14.17
N LEU A 57 -0.96 -16.40 -13.86
CA LEU A 57 -1.23 -16.80 -12.48
C LEU A 57 0.06 -17.18 -11.74
N ALA A 58 0.97 -17.89 -12.42
CA ALA A 58 2.22 -18.30 -11.81
C ALA A 58 3.11 -17.09 -11.47
N GLU A 59 3.30 -16.19 -12.43
CA GLU A 59 4.05 -14.94 -12.22
C GLU A 59 3.46 -14.11 -11.07
N LEU A 60 2.12 -14.01 -11.01
CA LEU A 60 1.41 -13.29 -9.95
C LEU A 60 1.64 -13.92 -8.58
N PHE A 61 1.38 -15.22 -8.41
CA PHE A 61 1.51 -15.86 -7.10
C PHE A 61 2.95 -15.88 -6.59
N LEU A 62 3.91 -16.05 -7.50
CA LEU A 62 5.33 -15.95 -7.15
C LEU A 62 5.67 -14.54 -6.67
N PHE A 63 5.14 -13.49 -7.28
CA PHE A 63 5.40 -12.11 -6.88
C PHE A 63 4.74 -11.80 -5.52
N ASP A 64 3.42 -11.96 -5.41
CA ASP A 64 2.63 -11.56 -4.24
C ASP A 64 3.12 -12.24 -2.96
N LEU A 65 3.22 -13.56 -2.99
CA LEU A 65 3.46 -14.36 -1.79
C LEU A 65 4.93 -14.30 -1.36
N ASN A 66 5.89 -14.23 -2.29
CA ASN A 66 7.28 -13.99 -1.90
C ASN A 66 7.46 -12.58 -1.33
N LEU A 67 6.79 -11.56 -1.90
CA LEU A 67 6.86 -10.20 -1.37
C LEU A 67 6.23 -10.11 0.03
N ALA A 68 5.15 -10.86 0.30
CA ALA A 68 4.42 -10.87 1.57
C ALA A 68 5.28 -10.99 2.83
N GLY A 69 6.39 -11.73 2.76
CA GLY A 69 7.36 -11.91 3.86
C GLY A 69 7.33 -13.30 4.49
N PRO A 70 6.21 -13.79 5.03
CA PRO A 70 6.10 -15.09 5.69
C PRO A 70 6.31 -16.31 4.78
N PHE A 71 6.25 -16.13 3.46
CA PHE A 71 6.29 -17.23 2.50
C PHE A 71 7.57 -17.23 1.68
N SER A 72 7.95 -18.43 1.26
CA SER A 72 8.93 -18.69 0.21
C SER A 72 8.22 -19.56 -0.82
N VAL A 73 7.94 -19.02 -2.00
CA VAL A 73 7.17 -19.72 -3.03
C VAL A 73 8.10 -20.18 -4.14
N ALA A 74 8.14 -21.50 -4.35
CA ALA A 74 8.92 -22.14 -5.39
C ALA A 74 8.03 -22.46 -6.60
N PRO A 75 8.53 -22.27 -7.84
CA PRO A 75 7.76 -22.55 -9.04
C PRO A 75 7.68 -24.05 -9.32
N ALA A 76 6.87 -24.43 -10.30
CA ALA A 76 6.55 -25.82 -10.59
C ALA A 76 7.79 -26.69 -10.88
N GLU A 77 8.80 -26.11 -11.53
CA GLU A 77 10.03 -26.77 -11.97
C GLU A 77 10.93 -27.19 -10.79
N ALA A 78 10.77 -26.57 -9.62
CA ALA A 78 11.54 -26.91 -8.42
C ALA A 78 11.12 -28.25 -7.79
N GLY A 79 9.94 -28.78 -8.16
CA GLY A 79 9.33 -29.94 -7.52
C GLY A 79 8.74 -29.63 -6.14
N SER A 80 7.87 -30.52 -5.65
CA SER A 80 7.12 -30.31 -4.40
C SER A 80 7.86 -30.74 -3.13
N ALA A 81 9.05 -31.34 -3.27
CA ALA A 81 9.80 -31.89 -2.16
C ALA A 81 10.19 -30.80 -1.13
N GLY A 82 9.88 -31.03 0.14
CA GLY A 82 10.19 -30.09 1.22
C GLY A 82 9.26 -28.87 1.32
N SER A 83 8.17 -28.83 0.54
CA SER A 83 7.13 -27.81 0.71
C SER A 83 6.23 -28.11 1.91
N ASP A 84 5.88 -27.07 2.68
CA ASP A 84 4.93 -27.17 3.77
C ASP A 84 3.49 -27.12 3.26
N LEU A 85 3.25 -26.40 2.15
CA LEU A 85 1.96 -26.24 1.49
C LEU A 85 2.10 -26.33 -0.03
N VAL A 86 1.02 -26.72 -0.69
CA VAL A 86 0.92 -26.76 -2.15
C VAL A 86 -0.16 -25.80 -2.63
N LEU A 87 0.20 -24.83 -3.44
CA LEU A 87 -0.72 -23.93 -4.14
C LEU A 87 -1.09 -24.55 -5.49
N LYS A 88 -2.35 -24.95 -5.63
CA LYS A 88 -2.91 -25.55 -6.85
C LYS A 88 -3.84 -24.56 -7.53
N THR A 89 -3.74 -24.47 -8.84
CA THR A 89 -4.62 -23.63 -9.66
C THR A 89 -5.23 -24.46 -10.78
N ALA A 90 -6.47 -24.15 -11.10
CA ALA A 90 -7.16 -24.72 -12.24
C ALA A 90 -7.98 -23.62 -12.92
N TYR A 91 -8.06 -23.62 -14.24
CA TYR A 91 -8.78 -22.58 -14.97
C TYR A 91 -9.57 -23.15 -16.13
N GLY A 92 -10.65 -22.49 -16.51
CA GLY A 92 -11.46 -22.86 -17.66
C GLY A 92 -12.14 -21.64 -18.26
N SER A 93 -12.30 -21.65 -19.59
CA SER A 93 -12.96 -20.57 -20.32
C SER A 93 -14.18 -21.10 -21.07
N SER A 94 -15.32 -20.45 -20.89
CA SER A 94 -16.57 -20.79 -21.59
C SER A 94 -17.39 -19.53 -21.82
N GLY A 95 -17.82 -19.31 -23.07
CA GLY A 95 -18.70 -18.18 -23.43
C GLY A 95 -18.15 -16.79 -23.08
N GLY A 96 -16.82 -16.60 -23.13
CA GLY A 96 -16.15 -15.34 -22.75
C GLY A 96 -15.94 -15.16 -21.23
N ASN A 97 -16.45 -16.08 -20.41
CA ASN A 97 -16.21 -16.11 -18.98
C ASN A 97 -15.02 -17.02 -18.65
N LEU A 98 -14.07 -16.47 -17.93
CA LEU A 98 -12.97 -17.18 -17.31
C LEU A 98 -13.38 -17.58 -15.89
N THR A 99 -13.18 -18.85 -15.56
CA THR A 99 -13.28 -19.38 -14.19
C THR A 99 -11.90 -19.81 -13.75
N ILE A 100 -11.50 -19.42 -12.53
CA ILE A 100 -10.31 -19.95 -11.88
C ILE A 100 -10.68 -20.57 -10.53
N GLU A 101 -10.12 -21.73 -10.25
CA GLU A 101 -10.13 -22.37 -8.93
C GLU A 101 -8.71 -22.31 -8.36
N CYS A 102 -8.59 -21.82 -7.14
CA CYS A 102 -7.33 -21.73 -6.43
C CYS A 102 -7.47 -22.46 -5.09
N ARG A 103 -6.49 -23.30 -4.75
CA ARG A 103 -6.47 -24.07 -3.52
C ARG A 103 -5.10 -24.04 -2.88
N LEU A 104 -5.05 -23.77 -1.59
CA LEU A 104 -3.87 -23.91 -0.74
C LEU A 104 -4.05 -25.19 0.07
N PHE A 105 -3.27 -26.22 -0.24
CA PHE A 105 -3.41 -27.56 0.30
C PHE A 105 -2.27 -27.87 1.27
N ASP A 106 -2.61 -28.48 2.41
CA ASP A 106 -1.66 -29.01 3.39
C ASP A 106 -1.49 -30.52 3.14
N PRO A 107 -0.32 -30.97 2.61
CA PRO A 107 -0.09 -32.38 2.32
C PRO A 107 0.12 -33.24 3.57
N VAL A 108 0.50 -32.64 4.71
CA VAL A 108 0.72 -33.37 5.97
C VAL A 108 -0.63 -33.68 6.62
N LEU A 109 -1.52 -32.68 6.68
CA LEU A 109 -2.86 -32.84 7.23
C LEU A 109 -3.89 -33.34 6.21
N ASN A 110 -3.48 -33.48 4.94
CA ASN A 110 -4.32 -33.89 3.82
C ASN A 110 -5.64 -33.10 3.74
N ARG A 111 -5.55 -31.77 3.83
CA ARG A 111 -6.73 -30.89 3.80
C ARG A 111 -6.46 -29.59 3.03
N ASP A 112 -7.52 -29.02 2.48
CA ASP A 112 -7.47 -27.66 1.94
C ASP A 112 -7.47 -26.65 3.11
N VAL A 113 -6.42 -25.83 3.19
CA VAL A 113 -6.31 -24.69 4.11
C VAL A 113 -7.18 -23.53 3.61
N ALA A 114 -7.21 -23.34 2.29
CA ALA A 114 -8.10 -22.39 1.64
C ALA A 114 -8.45 -22.90 0.24
N ALA A 115 -9.70 -22.73 -0.18
CA ALA A 115 -10.15 -23.02 -1.53
C ALA A 115 -11.16 -21.96 -1.97
N LYS A 116 -10.97 -21.40 -3.16
CA LYS A 116 -11.87 -20.41 -3.74
C LYS A 116 -12.04 -20.66 -5.23
N ARG A 117 -13.24 -20.34 -5.72
CA ARG A 117 -13.58 -20.31 -7.13
C ARG A 117 -14.01 -18.90 -7.49
N TYR A 118 -13.43 -18.36 -8.55
CA TYR A 118 -13.75 -17.04 -9.06
C TYR A 118 -14.20 -17.15 -10.52
N THR A 119 -15.12 -16.29 -10.92
CA THR A 119 -15.61 -16.20 -12.29
C THR A 119 -15.64 -14.73 -12.70
N GLY A 120 -15.15 -14.45 -13.90
CA GLY A 120 -15.07 -13.10 -14.45
C GLY A 120 -14.64 -13.14 -15.92
N SER A 121 -14.19 -12.01 -16.44
CA SER A 121 -13.58 -11.96 -17.77
C SER A 121 -12.07 -12.22 -17.69
N LEU A 122 -11.41 -12.38 -18.85
CA LEU A 122 -9.94 -12.45 -18.90
C LEU A 122 -9.27 -11.19 -18.32
N LYS A 123 -9.93 -10.01 -18.39
CA LYS A 123 -9.42 -8.76 -17.80
C LYS A 123 -9.39 -8.80 -16.27
N ASP A 124 -10.19 -9.66 -15.66
CA ASP A 124 -10.28 -9.81 -14.21
C ASP A 124 -9.28 -10.83 -13.66
N LEU A 125 -8.54 -11.55 -14.53
CA LEU A 125 -7.64 -12.64 -14.14
C LEU A 125 -6.70 -12.25 -13.00
N ARG A 126 -5.97 -11.15 -13.15
CA ARG A 126 -5.03 -10.68 -12.13
C ARG A 126 -5.75 -10.34 -10.82
N ARG A 127 -6.89 -9.63 -10.89
CA ARG A 127 -7.69 -9.31 -9.70
C ARG A 127 -8.13 -10.56 -8.96
N MET A 128 -8.57 -11.60 -9.66
CA MET A 128 -8.96 -12.88 -9.06
C MET A 128 -7.77 -13.58 -8.41
N GLY A 129 -6.60 -13.57 -9.06
CA GLY A 129 -5.35 -14.11 -8.50
C GLY A 129 -4.91 -13.38 -7.22
N HIS A 130 -4.84 -12.05 -7.26
CA HIS A 130 -4.48 -11.23 -6.09
C HIS A 130 -5.45 -11.42 -4.92
N ALA A 131 -6.75 -11.54 -5.22
CA ALA A 131 -7.76 -11.81 -4.20
C ALA A 131 -7.53 -13.18 -3.51
N PHE A 132 -6.97 -14.16 -4.23
CA PHE A 132 -6.57 -15.42 -3.61
C PHE A 132 -5.26 -15.28 -2.82
N SER A 133 -4.28 -14.51 -3.29
CA SER A 133 -3.08 -14.18 -2.50
C SER A 133 -3.45 -13.50 -1.17
N ASP A 134 -4.43 -12.60 -1.18
CA ASP A 134 -4.96 -11.95 0.02
C ASP A 134 -5.56 -12.98 0.99
N GLU A 135 -6.29 -13.96 0.46
CA GLU A 135 -6.88 -15.05 1.25
C GLU A 135 -5.81 -15.96 1.85
N VAL A 136 -4.78 -16.33 1.06
CA VAL A 136 -3.62 -17.10 1.54
C VAL A 136 -2.95 -16.36 2.70
N LEU A 137 -2.71 -15.05 2.56
CA LEU A 137 -2.13 -14.26 3.66
C LEU A 137 -3.05 -14.22 4.88
N ARG A 138 -4.35 -14.04 4.68
CA ARG A 138 -5.35 -13.97 5.76
C ARG A 138 -5.44 -15.27 6.55
N VAL A 139 -5.54 -16.42 5.89
CA VAL A 139 -5.66 -17.71 6.59
C VAL A 139 -4.38 -18.09 7.33
N ARG A 140 -3.22 -17.60 6.88
CA ARG A 140 -1.93 -17.89 7.51
C ARG A 140 -1.49 -16.88 8.57
N THR A 141 -1.98 -15.64 8.51
CA THR A 141 -1.50 -14.55 9.40
C THR A 141 -2.61 -13.79 10.12
N GLY A 142 -3.89 -14.09 9.82
CA GLY A 142 -5.05 -13.39 10.36
C GLY A 142 -5.32 -12.03 9.70
N GLN A 143 -4.41 -11.54 8.85
CA GLN A 143 -4.52 -10.23 8.21
C GLN A 143 -4.69 -10.38 6.70
N LYS A 144 -5.68 -9.69 6.14
CA LYS A 144 -5.88 -9.62 4.68
C LYS A 144 -4.69 -8.87 4.04
N GLY A 145 -4.23 -9.34 2.90
CA GLY A 145 -3.21 -8.64 2.11
C GLY A 145 -3.73 -7.38 1.41
N PRO A 146 -2.81 -6.57 0.84
CA PRO A 146 -3.14 -5.38 0.07
C PRO A 146 -3.06 -5.65 -1.44
N PHE A 147 -3.04 -6.91 -1.88
CA PHE A 147 -2.64 -7.28 -3.24
C PHE A 147 -3.67 -6.89 -4.30
N THR A 148 -4.94 -6.67 -3.93
CA THR A 148 -5.93 -6.11 -4.85
C THR A 148 -5.86 -4.58 -4.99
N GLY A 149 -5.02 -3.91 -4.21
CA GLY A 149 -4.88 -2.46 -4.22
C GLY A 149 -4.28 -1.92 -5.52
N LYS A 150 -4.50 -0.63 -5.77
CA LYS A 150 -3.93 0.10 -6.92
C LYS A 150 -2.87 1.08 -6.46
N ILE A 151 -1.94 1.40 -7.36
CA ILE A 151 -1.02 2.52 -7.21
C ILE A 151 -1.41 3.61 -8.20
N ALA A 152 -1.71 4.81 -7.71
CA ALA A 152 -1.75 6.01 -8.54
C ALA A 152 -0.38 6.66 -8.56
N TYR A 153 0.04 7.21 -9.69
CA TYR A 153 1.37 7.78 -9.86
C TYR A 153 1.37 8.82 -10.99
N VAL A 154 2.41 9.65 -11.04
CA VAL A 154 2.63 10.62 -12.11
C VAL A 154 3.58 10.01 -13.14
N SER A 155 3.17 9.96 -14.40
CA SER A 155 4.02 9.51 -15.51
C SER A 155 4.22 10.61 -16.55
N LYS A 156 5.38 10.59 -17.20
CA LYS A 156 5.69 11.40 -18.40
C LYS A 156 5.53 10.63 -19.71
N VAL A 157 4.93 9.43 -19.71
CA VAL A 157 4.80 8.60 -20.92
C VAL A 157 4.08 9.32 -22.07
N SER A 158 3.17 10.25 -21.76
CA SER A 158 2.44 11.07 -22.72
C SER A 158 3.10 12.41 -23.06
N GLY A 159 4.36 12.62 -22.70
CA GLY A 159 5.11 13.87 -22.88
C GLY A 159 4.86 14.92 -21.79
N ASN A 160 3.66 14.94 -21.21
CA ASN A 160 3.30 15.78 -20.04
C ASN A 160 3.23 14.96 -18.75
N LYS A 161 3.31 15.61 -17.58
CA LYS A 161 3.11 14.98 -16.27
C LYS A 161 1.63 14.74 -16.04
N GLU A 162 1.20 13.48 -16.12
CA GLU A 162 -0.20 13.07 -16.02
C GLU A 162 -0.33 11.98 -14.96
N VAL A 163 -1.51 11.89 -14.34
CA VAL A 163 -1.82 10.86 -13.34
C VAL A 163 -2.26 9.59 -14.04
N PHE A 164 -1.67 8.48 -13.62
CA PHE A 164 -2.00 7.11 -14.03
C PHE A 164 -2.34 6.28 -12.79
N VAL A 165 -3.02 5.17 -13.01
CA VAL A 165 -3.24 4.10 -12.03
C VAL A 165 -2.78 2.77 -12.60
N MET A 166 -2.30 1.88 -11.75
CA MET A 166 -1.91 0.51 -12.09
C MET A 166 -2.26 -0.43 -10.93
N ASP A 167 -2.28 -1.73 -11.20
CA ASP A 167 -2.20 -2.76 -10.15
C ASP A 167 -0.91 -2.56 -9.36
N TYR A 168 -0.89 -2.97 -8.09
CA TYR A 168 0.25 -2.65 -7.22
C TYR A 168 1.60 -3.22 -7.71
N ASP A 169 1.55 -4.24 -8.56
CA ASP A 169 2.66 -4.94 -9.19
C ASP A 169 3.04 -4.39 -10.58
N GLY A 170 2.38 -3.31 -11.03
CA GLY A 170 2.70 -2.60 -12.26
C GLY A 170 1.89 -2.99 -13.50
N PHE A 171 0.92 -3.89 -13.37
CA PHE A 171 0.06 -4.28 -14.49
C PHE A 171 -1.19 -3.40 -14.63
N ASN A 172 -1.94 -3.59 -15.71
CA ASN A 172 -3.23 -2.93 -15.94
C ASN A 172 -3.18 -1.39 -15.83
N THR A 173 -2.12 -0.78 -16.37
CA THR A 173 -1.94 0.67 -16.38
C THR A 173 -3.07 1.38 -17.11
N GLN A 174 -3.64 2.41 -16.48
CA GLN A 174 -4.68 3.25 -17.03
C GLN A 174 -4.37 4.72 -16.77
N ARG A 175 -4.63 5.57 -17.77
CA ARG A 175 -4.44 7.01 -17.66
C ARG A 175 -5.66 7.64 -17.00
N VAL A 176 -5.45 8.42 -15.94
CA VAL A 176 -6.52 9.10 -15.20
C VAL A 176 -6.72 10.53 -15.69
N THR A 177 -5.64 11.25 -15.97
CA THR A 177 -5.68 12.62 -16.53
C THR A 177 -5.11 12.65 -17.94
N ASN A 178 -5.75 13.41 -18.83
CA ASN A 178 -5.31 13.60 -20.21
C ASN A 178 -5.63 15.02 -20.67
N ASN A 179 -5.11 16.01 -19.95
CA ASN A 179 -5.40 17.42 -20.20
C ASN A 179 -4.20 18.19 -20.75
N GLY A 180 -3.05 17.53 -20.93
CA GLY A 180 -1.84 18.14 -21.49
C GLY A 180 -1.16 19.13 -20.55
N ALA A 181 -1.65 19.32 -19.33
CA ALA A 181 -1.04 20.15 -18.31
C ALA A 181 -0.17 19.32 -17.35
N ILE A 182 0.46 20.00 -16.41
CA ILE A 182 1.16 19.37 -15.29
C ILE A 182 0.11 18.92 -14.26
N ASN A 183 0.13 17.63 -13.90
CA ASN A 183 -0.66 17.03 -12.85
C ASN A 183 0.27 16.31 -11.86
N LEU A 184 0.13 16.60 -10.56
CA LEU A 184 1.09 16.21 -9.52
C LEU A 184 0.39 15.79 -8.23
N ASN A 185 1.16 15.11 -7.37
CA ASN A 185 0.78 14.79 -5.99
C ASN A 185 -0.59 14.11 -5.86
N PRO A 186 -0.84 12.99 -6.56
CA PRO A 186 -2.07 12.25 -6.34
C PRO A 186 -2.14 11.72 -4.90
N ASP A 187 -3.35 11.70 -4.34
CA ASP A 187 -3.68 11.04 -3.07
C ASP A 187 -5.06 10.39 -3.18
N PHE A 188 -5.20 9.15 -2.70
CA PHE A 188 -6.50 8.45 -2.72
C PHE A 188 -7.38 8.92 -1.56
N ALA A 189 -8.68 9.00 -1.81
CA ALA A 189 -9.65 9.01 -0.72
C ALA A 189 -9.60 7.67 0.03
N PRO A 190 -9.93 7.62 1.34
CA PRO A 190 -9.99 6.37 2.11
C PRO A 190 -10.92 5.30 1.49
N SER A 191 -11.92 5.73 0.73
CA SER A 191 -12.82 4.83 -0.01
C SER A 191 -12.17 4.10 -1.19
N GLY A 192 -11.01 4.57 -1.67
CA GLY A 192 -10.34 4.07 -2.87
C GLY A 192 -10.99 4.48 -4.20
N ARG A 193 -12.16 5.13 -4.18
CA ARG A 193 -12.95 5.45 -5.38
C ARG A 193 -12.62 6.81 -6.01
N GLU A 194 -11.91 7.65 -5.27
CA GLU A 194 -11.58 9.00 -5.68
C GLU A 194 -10.10 9.28 -5.47
N ILE A 195 -9.57 10.18 -6.28
CA ILE A 195 -8.27 10.80 -6.07
C ILE A 195 -8.40 12.31 -5.97
N ILE A 196 -7.50 12.91 -5.21
CA ILE A 196 -7.17 14.33 -5.33
C ILE A 196 -5.80 14.49 -5.97
N TYR A 197 -5.61 15.57 -6.71
CA TYR A 197 -4.34 15.92 -7.33
C TYR A 197 -4.25 17.42 -7.61
N THR A 198 -3.03 17.92 -7.70
CA THR A 198 -2.77 19.30 -8.14
C THR A 198 -2.69 19.33 -9.66
N SER A 199 -3.41 20.24 -10.31
CA SER A 199 -3.35 20.42 -11.77
C SER A 199 -3.17 21.88 -12.15
N TYR A 200 -2.34 22.11 -13.17
CA TYR A 200 -2.06 23.43 -13.74
C TYR A 200 -2.93 23.74 -14.97
N LYS A 201 -3.94 22.92 -15.27
CA LYS A 201 -4.74 23.01 -16.51
C LYS A 201 -5.56 24.30 -16.67
N LYS A 202 -5.67 25.13 -15.63
CA LYS A 202 -6.32 26.45 -15.66
C LYS A 202 -5.33 27.60 -15.44
N GLY A 203 -4.03 27.35 -15.57
CA GLY A 203 -2.96 28.34 -15.37
C GLY A 203 -2.56 28.57 -13.91
N ASN A 204 -3.45 28.30 -12.95
CA ASN A 204 -3.15 28.27 -11.52
C ASN A 204 -2.93 26.82 -11.04
N PRO A 205 -2.01 26.53 -10.11
CA PRO A 205 -1.95 25.25 -9.41
C PRO A 205 -3.18 25.08 -8.50
N ASP A 206 -4.18 24.37 -9.01
CA ASP A 206 -5.42 24.11 -8.30
C ASP A 206 -5.51 22.68 -7.80
N LEU A 207 -6.31 22.48 -6.75
CA LEU A 207 -6.63 21.15 -6.25
C LEU A 207 -7.91 20.64 -6.92
N TYR A 208 -7.83 19.46 -7.52
CA TYR A 208 -8.95 18.75 -8.14
C TYR A 208 -9.24 17.47 -7.38
N ARG A 209 -10.51 17.07 -7.35
CA ARG A 209 -10.99 15.76 -6.94
C ARG A 209 -11.60 15.07 -8.16
N ARG A 210 -11.28 13.80 -8.38
CA ARG A 210 -11.80 12.99 -9.49
C ARG A 210 -12.25 11.63 -9.00
N GLU A 211 -13.46 11.25 -9.39
CA GLU A 211 -14.00 9.90 -9.20
C GLU A 211 -13.46 9.01 -10.33
N LEU A 212 -12.96 7.82 -9.97
CA LEU A 212 -12.14 7.00 -10.87
C LEU A 212 -12.94 6.17 -11.86
N TYR A 213 -14.17 5.76 -11.53
CA TYR A 213 -15.00 4.91 -12.39
C TYR A 213 -15.76 5.72 -13.45
N THR A 214 -16.37 6.82 -13.03
CA THR A 214 -17.18 7.74 -13.83
C THR A 214 -16.34 8.82 -14.50
N GLY A 215 -15.18 9.14 -13.94
CA GLY A 215 -14.34 10.25 -14.40
C GLY A 215 -14.89 11.63 -14.06
N VAL A 216 -15.95 11.72 -13.24
CA VAL A 216 -16.48 12.99 -12.75
C VAL A 216 -15.41 13.71 -11.96
N GLU A 217 -15.22 15.00 -12.23
CA GLU A 217 -14.14 15.80 -11.66
C GLU A 217 -14.68 17.13 -11.12
N ALA A 218 -14.15 17.58 -9.99
CA ALA A 218 -14.46 18.85 -9.36
C ALA A 218 -13.17 19.61 -9.04
N ARG A 219 -13.15 20.92 -9.32
CA ARG A 219 -12.10 21.84 -8.87
C ARG A 219 -12.44 22.27 -7.44
N ILE A 220 -11.78 21.67 -6.45
CA ILE A 220 -12.15 21.83 -5.03
C ILE A 220 -11.41 23.00 -4.35
N SER A 221 -10.27 23.45 -4.88
CA SER A 221 -9.61 24.67 -4.40
C SER A 221 -8.91 25.39 -5.55
N ALA A 222 -9.16 26.70 -5.65
CA ALA A 222 -8.80 27.56 -6.78
C ALA A 222 -8.38 28.96 -6.34
N ARG A 223 -7.92 29.11 -5.11
CA ARG A 223 -7.58 30.40 -4.50
C ARG A 223 -6.31 30.96 -5.18
N SER A 224 -6.07 32.26 -5.09
CA SER A 224 -4.84 32.85 -5.64
C SER A 224 -3.61 32.18 -5.02
N GLY A 225 -2.61 31.86 -5.84
CA GLY A 225 -1.41 31.16 -5.43
C GLY A 225 -1.55 29.63 -5.41
N LEU A 226 -0.70 28.98 -4.63
CA LEU A 226 -0.61 27.53 -4.54
C LEU A 226 -1.88 26.94 -3.92
N ASN A 227 -2.44 25.88 -4.52
CA ASN A 227 -3.45 25.00 -3.93
C ASN A 227 -3.03 23.55 -4.18
N ALA A 228 -2.10 23.04 -3.38
CA ALA A 228 -1.38 21.82 -3.73
C ALA A 228 -1.23 20.82 -2.58
N MET A 229 -0.72 19.63 -2.92
CA MET A 229 -0.31 18.60 -1.96
C MET A 229 -1.41 18.24 -0.96
N GLY A 230 -2.65 18.11 -1.45
CA GLY A 230 -3.78 17.72 -0.62
C GLY A 230 -3.62 16.30 -0.08
N SER A 231 -4.03 16.08 1.17
CA SER A 231 -4.13 14.76 1.78
C SER A 231 -5.45 14.60 2.51
N PHE A 232 -6.15 13.49 2.22
CA PHE A 232 -7.42 13.16 2.86
C PHE A 232 -7.22 12.79 4.33
N SER A 233 -8.14 13.23 5.19
CA SER A 233 -8.29 12.66 6.53
C SER A 233 -8.75 11.20 6.44
N PRO A 234 -8.48 10.37 7.47
CA PRO A 234 -8.90 8.96 7.48
C PRO A 234 -10.42 8.76 7.34
N ASP A 235 -11.21 9.72 7.81
CA ASP A 235 -12.68 9.75 7.68
C ASP A 235 -13.16 10.17 6.26
N GLY A 236 -12.27 10.69 5.42
CA GLY A 236 -12.55 11.16 4.06
C GLY A 236 -13.29 12.50 3.97
N ASN A 237 -13.68 13.13 5.08
CA ASN A 237 -14.51 14.34 5.09
C ASN A 237 -13.70 15.64 5.02
N ARG A 238 -12.41 15.57 5.32
CA ARG A 238 -11.51 16.73 5.37
C ARG A 238 -10.28 16.49 4.52
N ILE A 239 -9.68 17.57 4.05
CA ILE A 239 -8.44 17.56 3.30
C ILE A 239 -7.50 18.57 3.95
N ALA A 240 -6.32 18.11 4.35
CA ALA A 240 -5.21 19.00 4.68
C ALA A 240 -4.53 19.39 3.36
N VAL A 241 -4.38 20.69 3.11
CA VAL A 241 -3.93 21.23 1.81
C VAL A 241 -2.93 22.36 2.03
N VAL A 242 -1.98 22.50 1.11
CA VAL A 242 -1.08 23.64 1.08
C VAL A 242 -1.74 24.79 0.32
N LEU A 243 -1.95 25.91 0.98
CA LEU A 243 -2.39 27.15 0.34
C LEU A 243 -1.34 28.25 0.52
N SER A 244 -1.11 29.06 -0.52
CA SER A 244 -0.25 30.25 -0.43
C SER A 244 -0.99 31.58 -0.58
N LYS A 245 -2.31 31.57 -0.39
CA LYS A 245 -3.20 32.73 -0.58
C LYS A 245 -2.85 33.91 0.34
N ASP A 246 -2.23 33.63 1.48
CA ASP A 246 -1.92 34.60 2.53
C ASP A 246 -0.42 34.99 2.55
N GLY A 247 0.29 34.81 1.43
CA GLY A 247 1.66 35.28 1.21
C GLY A 247 2.69 34.15 1.05
N ASN A 248 2.84 33.31 2.07
CA ASN A 248 3.70 32.12 2.08
C ASN A 248 2.89 30.83 2.07
N SER A 249 3.55 29.69 1.84
CA SER A 249 2.88 28.38 1.86
C SER A 249 2.59 27.93 3.28
N GLU A 250 1.34 27.57 3.54
CA GLU A 250 0.88 27.11 4.85
C GLU A 250 -0.11 25.95 4.74
N ILE A 251 -0.33 25.26 5.86
CA ILE A 251 -1.28 24.15 5.94
C ILE A 251 -2.66 24.68 6.32
N TYR A 252 -3.65 24.34 5.49
CA TYR A 252 -5.06 24.61 5.72
C TYR A 252 -5.83 23.31 5.78
N LEU A 253 -6.97 23.38 6.46
CA LEU A 253 -7.98 22.35 6.49
C LEU A 253 -9.19 22.81 5.68
N ILE A 254 -9.57 22.04 4.67
CA ILE A 254 -10.77 22.26 3.88
C ILE A 254 -11.70 21.05 4.00
N SER A 255 -13.00 21.25 3.75
CA SER A 255 -13.93 20.14 3.56
C SER A 255 -13.60 19.40 2.25
N ARG A 256 -14.10 18.18 2.13
CA ARG A 256 -14.01 17.41 0.88
C ARG A 256 -14.57 18.16 -0.35
N GLU A 257 -15.49 19.10 -0.14
CA GLU A 257 -16.12 19.97 -1.15
C GLU A 257 -15.42 21.32 -1.33
N GLY A 258 -14.33 21.60 -0.59
CA GLY A 258 -13.51 22.79 -0.78
C GLY A 258 -13.76 23.95 0.18
N LYS A 259 -14.74 23.84 1.07
CA LYS A 259 -15.03 24.86 2.09
C LYS A 259 -13.84 24.99 3.03
N GLU A 260 -13.36 26.21 3.26
CA GLU A 260 -12.32 26.45 4.27
C GLU A 260 -12.87 26.17 5.67
N LEU A 261 -12.16 25.33 6.43
CA LEU A 261 -12.52 24.99 7.81
C LEU A 261 -11.58 25.68 8.80
N ALA A 262 -10.27 25.62 8.54
CA ALA A 262 -9.26 26.22 9.41
C ALA A 262 -7.95 26.50 8.67
N ARG A 263 -7.18 27.47 9.17
CA ARG A 263 -5.76 27.69 8.86
C ARG A 263 -4.93 27.13 10.02
N LEU A 264 -4.17 26.07 9.78
CA LEU A 264 -3.50 25.29 10.82
C LEU A 264 -2.09 25.82 11.14
N THR A 265 -1.40 26.42 10.17
CA THR A 265 -0.12 27.09 10.42
C THR A 265 -0.20 28.59 10.15
N ARG A 266 0.54 29.36 10.95
CA ARG A 266 0.58 30.83 10.95
C ARG A 266 2.01 31.31 11.19
N THR A 267 2.89 31.09 10.22
CA THR A 267 4.32 31.40 10.36
C THR A 267 4.87 32.09 9.12
N GLN A 268 6.07 32.66 9.17
CA GLN A 268 6.77 33.15 7.98
C GLN A 268 7.48 32.04 7.19
N ALA A 269 7.50 30.82 7.73
CA ALA A 269 8.16 29.66 7.14
C ALA A 269 7.33 29.09 5.98
N ILE A 270 7.94 28.21 5.18
CA ILE A 270 7.25 27.39 4.20
C ILE A 270 6.77 26.11 4.90
N ASP A 271 5.47 25.97 5.10
CA ASP A 271 4.85 24.74 5.63
C ASP A 271 4.15 23.97 4.50
N VAL A 272 4.55 22.72 4.24
CA VAL A 272 4.10 21.91 3.09
C VAL A 272 3.95 20.42 3.41
N SER A 273 3.45 19.64 2.44
CA SER A 273 3.36 18.16 2.49
C SER A 273 2.67 17.59 3.74
N PRO A 274 1.43 18.02 4.06
CA PRO A 274 0.70 17.47 5.20
C PRO A 274 0.38 15.98 5.01
N ALA A 275 0.35 15.24 6.10
CA ALA A 275 -0.02 13.82 6.15
C ALA A 275 -0.72 13.49 7.47
N TRP A 276 -1.92 12.95 7.38
CA TRP A 276 -2.72 12.58 8.55
C TRP A 276 -2.18 11.33 9.26
N SER A 277 -2.27 11.32 10.58
CA SER A 277 -2.21 10.08 11.36
C SER A 277 -3.47 9.24 11.10
N PRO A 278 -3.39 7.90 11.21
CA PRO A 278 -4.52 7.03 10.90
C PRO A 278 -5.73 7.19 11.83
N ASP A 279 -5.51 7.71 13.03
CA ASP A 279 -6.57 8.05 13.99
C ASP A 279 -7.22 9.43 13.72
N GLY A 280 -6.67 10.21 12.78
CA GLY A 280 -7.19 11.53 12.42
C GLY A 280 -6.91 12.63 13.46
N ASN A 281 -6.10 12.36 14.49
CA ASN A 281 -5.85 13.30 15.58
C ASN A 281 -4.61 14.18 15.37
N ARG A 282 -3.70 13.77 14.48
CA ARG A 282 -2.43 14.45 14.23
C ARG A 282 -2.14 14.61 12.75
N ILE A 283 -1.30 15.59 12.43
CA ILE A 283 -0.79 15.85 11.09
C ILE A 283 0.73 15.96 11.17
N ALA A 284 1.43 15.14 10.39
CA ALA A 284 2.84 15.36 10.09
C ALA A 284 2.94 16.32 8.89
N PHE A 285 3.92 17.21 8.89
CA PHE A 285 4.14 18.16 7.80
C PHE A 285 5.61 18.59 7.75
N VAL A 286 5.99 19.25 6.67
CA VAL A 286 7.34 19.79 6.49
C VAL A 286 7.31 21.27 6.80
N SER A 287 8.30 21.76 7.56
CA SER A 287 8.50 23.19 7.79
C SER A 287 9.98 23.53 7.74
N ASP A 288 10.32 24.69 7.17
CA ASP A 288 11.66 25.26 7.21
C ASP A 288 11.85 26.33 8.30
N ARG A 289 10.94 26.40 9.28
CA ARG A 289 10.95 27.39 10.38
C ARG A 289 12.23 27.42 11.23
N LEU A 290 13.08 26.39 11.11
CA LEU A 290 14.39 26.28 11.77
C LEU A 290 15.55 26.40 10.77
N GLY A 291 15.32 27.04 9.62
CA GLY A 291 16.31 27.33 8.58
C GLY A 291 16.43 26.30 7.47
N LYS A 292 16.08 25.03 7.71
CA LYS A 292 16.04 23.98 6.68
C LYS A 292 14.77 23.13 6.82
N PRO A 293 14.26 22.51 5.74
CA PRO A 293 13.10 21.63 5.79
C PRO A 293 13.30 20.45 6.75
N GLN A 294 12.40 20.37 7.73
CA GLN A 294 12.33 19.31 8.72
C GLN A 294 10.90 18.81 8.84
N VAL A 295 10.71 17.58 9.30
CA VAL A 295 9.40 17.04 9.60
C VAL A 295 8.98 17.48 11.00
N PHE A 296 7.76 17.98 11.10
CA PHE A 296 7.05 18.34 12.32
C PHE A 296 5.77 17.54 12.44
N VAL A 297 5.24 17.43 13.65
CA VAL A 297 3.92 16.88 13.95
C VAL A 297 3.14 17.91 14.76
N MET A 298 1.84 18.00 14.52
CA MET A 298 0.90 18.82 15.28
C MET A 298 -0.41 18.07 15.48
N ASN A 299 -1.24 18.54 16.41
CA ASN A 299 -2.63 18.10 16.50
C ASN A 299 -3.43 18.54 15.26
N ALA A 300 -4.52 17.84 14.96
CA ALA A 300 -5.38 18.12 13.81
C ALA A 300 -6.00 19.52 13.81
N ASP A 301 -6.05 20.18 14.97
CA ASP A 301 -6.49 21.57 15.14
C ASP A 301 -5.36 22.62 14.97
N GLY A 302 -4.12 22.17 14.72
CA GLY A 302 -2.93 23.00 14.55
C GLY A 302 -2.14 23.27 15.85
N SER A 303 -2.61 22.78 17.00
CA SER A 303 -1.92 22.94 18.29
C SER A 303 -0.77 21.93 18.47
N ASP A 304 0.02 22.12 19.54
CA ASP A 304 1.09 21.22 19.97
C ASP A 304 2.13 20.87 18.88
N VAL A 305 2.59 21.89 18.14
CA VAL A 305 3.58 21.69 17.08
C VAL A 305 4.92 21.27 17.67
N LYS A 306 5.42 20.10 17.26
CA LYS A 306 6.69 19.52 17.70
C LYS A 306 7.55 19.13 16.51
N ARG A 307 8.86 19.39 16.62
CA ARG A 307 9.84 18.91 15.64
C ARG A 307 10.04 17.40 15.81
N LEU A 308 9.97 16.66 14.71
CA LEU A 308 10.14 15.20 14.71
C LEU A 308 11.55 14.80 14.29
N THR A 309 12.05 15.33 13.17
CA THR A 309 13.36 14.96 12.64
C THR A 309 14.46 15.86 13.18
N THR A 310 15.44 15.29 13.88
CA THR A 310 16.62 16.02 14.41
C THR A 310 17.89 15.72 13.62
N ASN A 311 17.95 14.57 12.94
CA ASN A 311 19.05 14.16 12.08
C ASN A 311 18.82 14.61 10.62
N GLY A 312 19.92 14.84 9.90
CA GLY A 312 19.89 15.23 8.50
C GLY A 312 19.51 16.69 8.28
N ALA A 313 20.08 17.30 7.24
CA ALA A 313 19.88 18.72 6.97
C ALA A 313 18.58 19.03 6.21
N TYR A 314 17.94 18.05 5.57
CA TYR A 314 16.80 18.27 4.69
C TYR A 314 15.91 17.02 4.69
N ASN A 315 14.75 17.11 5.34
CA ASN A 315 13.80 16.00 5.55
C ASN A 315 12.41 16.41 5.06
N VAL A 316 11.81 15.63 4.17
CA VAL A 316 10.59 15.99 3.42
C VAL A 316 9.64 14.82 3.19
N THR A 317 8.43 15.12 2.69
CA THR A 317 7.41 14.15 2.28
C THR A 317 7.05 13.10 3.35
N PRO A 318 6.70 13.50 4.59
CA PRO A 318 6.34 12.54 5.63
C PRO A 318 5.03 11.82 5.31
N ARG A 319 4.90 10.55 5.69
CA ARG A 319 3.69 9.75 5.59
C ARG A 319 3.56 8.78 6.75
N TRP A 320 2.42 8.85 7.44
CA TRP A 320 2.08 7.95 8.52
C TRP A 320 1.83 6.54 8.00
N SER A 321 2.36 5.56 8.74
CA SER A 321 1.93 4.17 8.66
C SER A 321 0.46 4.08 9.05
N PRO A 322 -0.36 3.27 8.36
CA PRO A 322 -1.74 3.04 8.75
C PRO A 322 -1.87 2.37 10.13
N LYS A 323 -0.79 1.77 10.66
CA LYS A 323 -0.72 1.25 12.02
C LYS A 323 -0.45 2.33 13.08
N GLY A 324 -0.07 3.53 12.66
CA GLY A 324 0.20 4.67 13.54
C GLY A 324 1.52 4.59 14.31
N ASP A 325 2.33 3.57 14.04
CA ASP A 325 3.58 3.23 14.74
C ASP A 325 4.83 3.86 14.10
N ARG A 326 4.73 4.27 12.84
CA ARG A 326 5.85 4.83 12.05
C ARG A 326 5.42 5.98 11.17
N ILE A 327 6.39 6.82 10.83
CA ILE A 327 6.29 7.86 9.79
C ILE A 327 7.45 7.63 8.82
N ALA A 328 7.15 7.31 7.57
CA ALA A 328 8.14 7.26 6.49
C ALA A 328 8.37 8.65 5.92
N TYR A 329 9.59 8.99 5.53
CA TYR A 329 9.92 10.29 4.95
C TYR A 329 11.19 10.19 4.09
N ALA A 330 11.44 11.21 3.26
CA ALA A 330 12.63 11.29 2.44
C ALA A 330 13.65 12.26 3.09
N ARG A 331 14.89 11.81 3.25
CA ARG A 331 16.01 12.62 3.74
C ARG A 331 17.03 12.80 2.63
N LYS A 332 17.52 14.03 2.45
CA LYS A 332 18.68 14.27 1.58
C LYS A 332 19.94 13.73 2.25
N ASP A 333 20.59 12.78 1.59
CA ASP A 333 21.80 12.11 2.04
C ASP A 333 22.78 11.98 0.87
N GLY A 334 23.95 12.62 0.98
CA GLY A 334 24.90 12.78 -0.11
C GLY A 334 24.28 13.38 -1.37
N ASN A 335 24.33 12.64 -2.47
CA ASN A 335 23.92 13.09 -3.81
C ASN A 335 22.44 12.85 -4.12
N GLY A 336 21.65 12.29 -3.20
CA GLY A 336 20.26 11.96 -3.45
C GLY A 336 19.39 11.99 -2.20
N PHE A 337 18.14 11.60 -2.36
CA PHE A 337 17.24 11.33 -1.24
C PHE A 337 17.23 9.85 -0.90
N GLN A 338 17.02 9.53 0.37
CA GLN A 338 16.79 8.17 0.84
C GLN A 338 15.52 8.13 1.69
N ILE A 339 14.85 6.99 1.68
CA ILE A 339 13.68 6.76 2.52
C ILE A 339 14.14 6.34 3.91
N TYR A 340 13.59 7.00 4.91
CA TYR A 340 13.76 6.70 6.32
C TYR A 340 12.39 6.45 6.95
N ALA A 341 12.37 5.74 8.08
CA ALA A 341 11.21 5.62 8.95
C ALA A 341 11.58 5.98 10.39
N ILE A 342 10.70 6.72 11.06
CA ILE A 342 10.87 7.19 12.43
C ILE A 342 9.59 6.92 13.23
N ASN A 343 9.70 6.70 14.53
CA ASN A 343 8.53 6.61 15.40
C ASN A 343 7.88 8.00 15.55
N PRO A 344 6.56 8.08 15.84
CA PRO A 344 5.86 9.34 16.07
C PRO A 344 6.38 10.21 17.21
N ASP A 345 7.18 9.64 18.12
CA ASP A 345 7.84 10.33 19.22
C ASP A 345 9.26 10.81 18.86
N GLY A 346 9.73 10.56 17.64
CA GLY A 346 11.06 10.93 17.15
C GLY A 346 12.15 9.87 17.40
N THR A 347 11.82 8.72 18.00
CA THR A 347 12.78 7.62 18.22
C THR A 347 12.87 6.68 17.03
N GLN A 348 13.85 5.77 17.03
CA GLN A 348 14.05 4.73 16.00
C GLN A 348 14.15 5.25 14.56
N ASP A 349 14.84 6.37 14.37
CA ASP A 349 15.16 6.93 13.05
C ASP A 349 16.05 5.98 12.23
N THR A 350 15.45 5.27 11.26
CA THR A 350 16.07 4.15 10.54
C THR A 350 16.06 4.39 9.04
N GLN A 351 17.19 4.21 8.37
CA GLN A 351 17.31 4.26 6.91
C GLN A 351 16.80 2.96 6.27
N LEU A 352 15.95 3.09 5.24
CA LEU A 352 15.35 1.95 4.53
C LEU A 352 15.92 1.75 3.11
N THR A 353 16.50 2.78 2.51
CA THR A 353 17.10 2.71 1.16
C THR A 353 18.51 3.30 1.15
N ASN A 354 19.37 2.80 0.26
CA ASN A 354 20.78 3.22 0.16
C ASN A 354 21.30 3.33 -1.29
N LEU A 355 20.44 3.13 -2.30
CA LEU A 355 20.83 3.12 -3.72
C LEU A 355 19.96 4.07 -4.53
N GLY A 356 20.60 4.91 -5.36
CA GLY A 356 19.94 5.95 -6.17
C GLY A 356 19.41 7.12 -5.33
N SER A 357 18.48 7.89 -5.90
CA SER A 357 17.69 8.90 -5.18
C SER A 357 16.25 8.41 -5.05
N ASN A 358 15.74 8.34 -3.83
CA ASN A 358 14.47 7.72 -3.45
C ASN A 358 13.58 8.75 -2.72
N GLU A 359 12.37 8.97 -3.22
CA GLU A 359 11.46 10.02 -2.74
C GLU A 359 10.01 9.54 -2.71
N HIS A 360 9.13 10.37 -2.14
CA HIS A 360 7.67 10.18 -2.15
C HIS A 360 7.20 8.83 -1.57
N PRO A 361 7.64 8.42 -0.37
CA PRO A 361 7.21 7.16 0.21
C PRO A 361 5.71 7.18 0.50
N ARG A 362 4.99 6.07 0.28
CA ARG A 362 3.60 5.85 0.70
C ARG A 362 3.42 4.42 1.19
N TRP A 363 2.67 4.24 2.25
CA TRP A 363 2.40 2.92 2.83
C TRP A 363 1.30 2.18 2.06
N SER A 364 1.40 0.84 2.00
CA SER A 364 0.24 0.00 1.70
C SER A 364 -0.79 0.12 2.83
N PRO A 365 -2.08 -0.15 2.57
CA PRO A 365 -3.15 0.03 3.58
C PRO A 365 -3.02 -0.81 4.84
N ASP A 366 -2.30 -1.93 4.76
CA ASP A 366 -2.00 -2.81 5.89
C ASP A 366 -0.65 -2.48 6.57
N GLY A 367 0.07 -1.48 6.06
CA GLY A 367 1.36 -1.03 6.59
C GLY A 367 2.50 -2.04 6.37
N ARG A 368 2.34 -3.03 5.50
CA ARG A 368 3.39 -4.05 5.22
C ARG A 368 4.41 -3.60 4.20
N PHE A 369 4.00 -2.74 3.28
CA PHE A 369 4.83 -2.29 2.17
C PHE A 369 4.92 -0.78 2.11
N ILE A 370 5.97 -0.31 1.45
CA ILE A 370 6.16 1.09 1.08
C ILE A 370 6.38 1.14 -0.42
N VAL A 371 5.57 1.94 -1.11
CA VAL A 371 5.81 2.34 -2.51
C VAL A 371 6.54 3.69 -2.54
N PHE A 372 7.49 3.86 -3.44
CA PHE A 372 8.30 5.08 -3.56
C PHE A 372 8.79 5.27 -5.00
N SER A 373 9.24 6.49 -5.33
CA SER A 373 9.93 6.76 -6.61
C SER A 373 11.44 6.68 -6.44
N SER A 374 12.14 6.16 -7.44
CA SER A 374 13.59 5.92 -7.38
C SER A 374 14.26 6.13 -8.72
N SER A 375 15.44 6.76 -8.72
CA SER A 375 16.28 6.98 -9.91
C SER A 375 17.37 5.92 -10.13
N ARG A 376 17.41 4.85 -9.33
CA ARG A 376 18.55 3.92 -9.28
C ARG A 376 18.84 3.16 -10.59
N ASP A 377 17.87 3.09 -11.51
CA ASP A 377 18.04 2.45 -12.83
C ASP A 377 18.13 3.47 -13.99
N GLY A 378 18.65 4.67 -13.74
CA GLY A 378 18.90 5.71 -14.78
C GLY A 378 17.68 6.53 -15.19
N GLY A 379 16.47 6.13 -14.79
CA GLY A 379 15.23 6.89 -14.91
C GLY A 379 14.40 6.76 -13.64
N GLU A 380 13.61 7.78 -13.32
CA GLU A 380 12.70 7.71 -12.17
C GLU A 380 11.63 6.65 -12.43
N ALA A 381 11.50 5.69 -11.53
CA ALA A 381 10.56 4.58 -11.63
C ALA A 381 9.90 4.31 -10.28
N ILE A 382 8.79 3.57 -10.30
CA ILE A 382 8.06 3.20 -9.08
C ILE A 382 8.59 1.87 -8.56
N TYR A 383 8.89 1.84 -7.27
CA TYR A 383 9.35 0.67 -6.55
C TYR A 383 8.45 0.38 -5.36
N VAL A 384 8.38 -0.88 -4.98
CA VAL A 384 7.77 -1.37 -3.74
C VAL A 384 8.82 -2.08 -2.92
N MET A 385 8.77 -1.92 -1.61
CA MET A 385 9.59 -2.65 -0.64
C MET A 385 8.75 -3.06 0.56
N ARG A 386 9.27 -3.98 1.39
CA ARG A 386 8.71 -4.21 2.73
C ARG A 386 8.96 -3.01 3.64
N ALA A 387 8.14 -2.89 4.68
CA ALA A 387 8.23 -1.84 5.69
C ALA A 387 9.62 -1.73 6.37
N ASP A 388 10.38 -2.83 6.40
CA ASP A 388 11.74 -2.90 6.94
C ASP A 388 12.84 -2.50 5.93
N GLY A 389 12.47 -2.12 4.70
CA GLY A 389 13.39 -1.76 3.62
C GLY A 389 13.86 -2.94 2.77
N SER A 390 13.50 -4.18 3.11
CA SER A 390 13.88 -5.38 2.34
C SER A 390 13.01 -5.59 1.10
N ALA A 391 13.44 -6.51 0.22
CA ALA A 391 12.71 -6.93 -0.98
C ALA A 391 12.28 -5.77 -1.92
N GLN A 392 13.18 -4.82 -2.14
CA GLN A 392 12.92 -3.69 -3.03
C GLN A 392 12.81 -4.18 -4.49
N SER A 393 11.65 -3.96 -5.10
CA SER A 393 11.32 -4.41 -6.45
C SER A 393 10.77 -3.27 -7.28
N LYS A 394 11.27 -3.11 -8.51
CA LYS A 394 10.72 -2.16 -9.48
C LYS A 394 9.38 -2.69 -9.98
N VAL A 395 8.33 -1.87 -9.91
CA VAL A 395 6.98 -2.23 -10.39
C VAL A 395 6.59 -1.46 -11.64
N SER A 396 7.08 -0.24 -11.87
CA SER A 396 6.78 0.41 -13.16
C SER A 396 7.53 -0.27 -14.32
N ARG A 397 6.77 -0.67 -15.36
CA ARG A 397 7.26 -1.52 -16.46
C ARG A 397 7.71 -0.75 -17.70
N GLY A 398 7.42 0.55 -17.77
CA GLY A 398 7.75 1.40 -18.92
C GLY A 398 9.14 2.04 -18.85
N LYS A 399 9.52 2.74 -19.93
CA LYS A 399 10.72 3.61 -19.99
C LYS A 399 10.43 5.06 -19.59
N ALA A 400 9.18 5.37 -19.24
CA ALA A 400 8.79 6.70 -18.81
C ALA A 400 9.40 7.03 -17.45
N ARG A 401 9.45 8.33 -17.13
CA ARG A 401 9.75 8.79 -15.78
C ARG A 401 8.47 8.77 -14.96
N ASP A 402 8.44 7.92 -13.95
CA ASP A 402 7.30 7.67 -13.08
C ASP A 402 7.62 8.09 -11.65
N SER A 403 6.74 8.85 -11.01
CA SER A 403 7.01 9.52 -9.74
C SER A 403 5.75 9.70 -8.88
N HIS A 404 5.91 10.21 -7.65
CA HIS A 404 4.80 10.56 -6.75
C HIS A 404 3.74 9.45 -6.59
N PRO A 405 4.14 8.19 -6.30
CA PRO A 405 3.18 7.12 -6.12
C PRO A 405 2.29 7.35 -4.90
N THR A 406 1.13 6.72 -4.89
CA THR A 406 0.24 6.53 -3.73
C THR A 406 -0.54 5.24 -3.86
N TRP A 407 -0.83 4.59 -2.74
CA TRP A 407 -1.48 3.28 -2.69
C TRP A 407 -2.93 3.43 -2.24
N SER A 408 -3.87 2.77 -2.93
CA SER A 408 -5.28 2.78 -2.55
C SER A 408 -5.55 1.92 -1.31
N ALA A 409 -6.53 2.32 -0.49
CA ALA A 409 -6.91 1.53 0.68
C ALA A 409 -7.81 0.33 0.34
N ALA A 410 -8.58 0.43 -0.74
CA ALA A 410 -9.48 -0.62 -1.23
C ALA A 410 -9.67 -0.49 -2.75
N TRP A 411 -10.09 -1.58 -3.43
CA TRP A 411 -10.45 -1.60 -4.85
C TRP A 411 -11.43 -2.71 -5.26
#